data_AF-A0A231V3H5-F1
#
_entry.id   AF-A0A231V3H5-F1
#
_cell.length_a   1.000
_cell.length_b   1.000
_cell.length_c   1.000
_cell.angle_alpha   90.00
_cell.angle_beta   90.00
_cell.angle_gamma   90.00
#
_symmetry.space_group_name_H-M   'P 1'
#
loop_
_entity.id
_entity.type
_entity.pdbx_description
1 polymer ?
#
loop_
_entity_poly.entity_id
_entity_poly.type
_entity_poly.pdbx_seq_one_letter_code
_entity_poly.pdbx_strand_id
1 'polypeptide(L)'
;MSARAGHAGAWQINGQFLIAATLGWAAWYFWPDTYGFYECLFPYMFAAGAFLTGFDALKKLYRDARLQGAIRKSREATDSHGSAREATWKEIVARGMSLPASGTFLGLYRNLYPVFAPQDAPFSLTEITSGGGKSIKLVIANIFQSAMRGESVAVADIKRELAIMCVPQLVKLGYEVWCVDPLGIQSGDLPIVEINPYQAVIDAVCADDEFRKDAVSISRDLAILKLPSDKGNEKNSFFVGGAQKLLTFGPVFFAYTDPSKCTPANCHDLLNDPQNLEKTLRFVRDHLTGMRKDDPVVRYLKSEASSLLGLMKNNAEQFGSFVEWATQALAPYHQAGRLAEYGETAFFNIADLRERQIIVFIMTPLSHAREFASFTSMLNNNLMAAAKRYPNGRRIRLIVDEFLNFKFADIASDLETMRGLKMTADFYIQSFSGLVRKYGKETAAAINDYCDLKIYAGLNSYERAKAVSDMLSDMTVRSQDYSHKLHPDDLNVSSKEHARRLMTPDETLAMSKDEAWVFVKGLRPMRLKLIHYGEVSPWRDGWVADNPLEGPPLKAPTRFGIEYGETSDA
;
A
#
# COMPACT_ATOMS: atom_id res chain seq x y z
N MET A 1 43.34 0.96 21.01
CA MET A 1 44.41 1.79 21.60
C MET A 1 44.00 2.58 22.84
N SER A 2 42.69 2.80 23.13
CA SER A 2 42.24 3.50 24.36
C SER A 2 42.59 2.79 25.68
N ALA A 3 42.72 1.46 25.68
CA ALA A 3 43.08 0.67 26.86
C ALA A 3 44.54 0.90 27.31
N ARG A 4 45.47 1.22 26.40
CA ARG A 4 46.89 1.45 26.76
C ARG A 4 47.14 2.82 27.38
N ALA A 5 46.37 3.84 27.00
CA ALA A 5 46.48 5.19 27.59
C ALA A 5 45.88 5.26 29.01
N GLY A 6 44.78 4.55 29.26
CA GLY A 6 44.17 4.47 30.60
C GLY A 6 45.07 3.78 31.64
N HIS A 7 45.88 2.81 31.22
CA HIS A 7 46.84 2.15 32.11
C HIS A 7 48.00 3.07 32.54
N ALA A 8 48.49 3.95 31.68
CA ALA A 8 49.58 4.88 32.03
C ALA A 8 49.12 5.95 33.05
N GLY A 9 47.91 6.50 32.90
CA GLY A 9 47.35 7.48 33.84
C GLY A 9 46.99 6.87 35.20
N ALA A 10 46.46 5.65 35.23
CA ALA A 10 46.18 4.92 36.46
C ALA A 10 47.47 4.61 37.25
N TRP A 11 48.57 4.25 36.58
CA TRP A 11 49.87 4.04 37.23
C TRP A 11 50.43 5.32 37.85
N GLN A 12 50.26 6.49 37.22
CA GLN A 12 50.70 7.77 37.78
C GLN A 12 49.90 8.17 39.02
N ILE A 13 48.57 8.00 38.99
CA ILE A 13 47.70 8.31 40.15
C ILE A 13 47.96 7.34 41.29
N ASN A 14 47.98 6.03 41.01
CA ASN A 14 48.26 5.00 42.02
C ASN A 14 49.68 5.12 42.59
N GLY A 15 50.66 5.48 41.76
CA GLY A 15 52.04 5.74 42.19
C GLY A 15 52.14 6.92 43.16
N GLN A 16 51.40 8.01 42.93
CA GLN A 16 51.39 9.15 43.85
C GLN A 16 50.68 8.84 45.18
N PHE A 17 49.60 8.05 45.16
CA PHE A 17 48.98 7.56 46.40
C PHE A 17 49.90 6.63 47.20
N LEU A 18 50.67 5.77 46.51
CA LEU A 18 51.68 4.93 47.16
C LEU A 18 52.79 5.78 47.80
N ILE A 19 53.30 6.80 47.09
CA ILE A 19 54.30 7.72 47.65
C ILE A 19 53.73 8.47 48.87
N ALA A 20 52.51 9.01 48.77
CA ALA A 20 51.85 9.68 49.88
C ALA A 20 51.66 8.76 51.10
N ALA A 21 51.26 7.50 50.88
CA ALA A 21 51.11 6.49 51.92
C ALA A 21 52.46 6.12 52.57
N THR A 22 53.52 5.99 51.77
CA THR A 22 54.88 5.71 52.32
C THR A 22 55.42 6.89 53.14
N LEU A 23 55.20 8.12 52.71
CA LEU A 23 55.57 9.32 53.47
C LEU A 23 54.72 9.46 54.75
N GLY A 24 53.44 9.14 54.69
CA GLY A 24 52.55 9.13 55.85
C GLY A 24 52.92 8.05 56.86
N TRP A 25 53.28 6.85 56.38
CA TRP A 25 53.81 5.78 57.22
C TRP A 25 55.13 6.18 57.87
N ALA A 26 56.06 6.78 57.11
CA ALA A 26 57.31 7.29 57.67
C ALA A 26 57.06 8.39 58.72
N ALA A 27 56.12 9.31 58.48
CA ALA A 27 55.75 10.32 59.45
C ALA A 27 55.19 9.72 60.76
N TRP A 28 54.37 8.67 60.65
CA TRP A 28 53.83 7.95 61.80
C TRP A 28 54.89 7.11 62.53
N TYR A 29 55.73 6.39 61.79
CA TYR A 29 56.77 5.52 62.36
C TYR A 29 57.85 6.31 63.10
N PHE A 30 58.20 7.49 62.60
CA PHE A 30 59.16 8.40 63.23
C PHE A 30 58.47 9.44 64.14
N TRP A 31 57.17 9.31 64.40
CA TRP A 31 56.44 10.29 65.23
C TRP A 31 57.05 10.32 66.64
N PRO A 32 57.41 11.50 67.19
CA PRO A 32 58.19 11.54 68.42
C PRO A 32 57.33 11.24 69.64
N ASP A 33 57.82 10.38 70.54
CA ASP A 33 57.26 10.18 71.88
C ASP A 33 57.91 11.12 72.93
N THR A 34 58.98 11.85 72.58
CA THR A 34 59.66 12.85 73.43
C THR A 34 60.18 14.07 72.66
N TYR A 35 60.19 15.25 73.30
CA TYR A 35 60.35 16.56 72.66
C TYR A 35 61.82 17.01 72.47
N GLY A 36 62.46 16.60 71.38
CA GLY A 36 63.69 17.22 70.85
C GLY A 36 63.41 18.02 69.56
N PHE A 37 63.87 19.27 69.46
CA PHE A 37 63.54 20.18 68.34
C PHE A 37 63.85 19.60 66.94
N TYR A 38 64.99 18.91 66.79
CA TYR A 38 65.38 18.28 65.52
C TYR A 38 64.70 16.93 65.26
N GLU A 39 64.29 16.21 66.31
CA GLU A 39 63.58 14.93 66.22
C GLU A 39 62.13 15.14 65.76
N CYS A 40 61.54 16.30 66.07
CA CYS A 40 60.23 16.69 65.57
C CYS A 40 60.24 17.11 64.09
N LEU A 41 61.35 17.64 63.57
CA LEU A 41 61.41 18.25 62.24
C LEU A 41 61.15 17.24 61.10
N PHE A 42 61.78 16.06 61.16
CA PHE A 42 61.67 15.04 60.11
C PHE A 42 60.25 14.47 59.97
N PRO A 43 59.53 14.08 61.04
CA PRO A 43 58.13 13.66 60.97
C PRO A 43 57.22 14.73 60.37
N TYR A 44 57.42 16.02 60.72
CA TYR A 44 56.64 17.11 60.13
C TYR A 44 56.94 17.30 58.64
N MET A 45 58.20 17.13 58.20
CA MET A 45 58.54 17.16 56.77
C MET A 45 57.92 15.99 55.99
N PHE A 46 57.94 14.78 56.55
CA PHE A 46 57.27 13.62 55.96
C PHE A 46 55.75 13.79 55.91
N ALA A 47 55.14 14.33 56.97
CA ALA A 47 53.71 14.62 57.02
C ALA A 47 53.32 15.69 55.98
N ALA A 48 54.12 16.76 55.84
CA ALA A 48 53.92 17.79 54.82
C ALA A 48 54.08 17.21 53.40
N GLY A 49 55.08 16.35 53.18
CA GLY A 49 55.28 15.65 51.91
C GLY A 49 54.12 14.72 51.56
N ALA A 50 53.64 13.94 52.54
CA ALA A 50 52.47 13.07 52.39
C ALA A 50 51.20 13.86 52.05
N PHE A 51 51.00 15.01 52.71
CA PHE A 51 49.87 15.89 52.45
C PHE A 51 49.91 16.48 51.04
N LEU A 52 51.05 17.04 50.61
CA LEU A 52 51.19 17.66 49.29
C LEU A 52 51.04 16.64 48.15
N THR A 53 51.65 15.46 48.29
CA THR A 53 51.56 14.39 47.29
C THR A 53 50.17 13.75 47.25
N GLY A 54 49.55 13.53 48.41
CA GLY A 54 48.17 13.06 48.51
C GLY A 54 47.17 14.05 47.92
N PHE A 55 47.38 15.36 48.13
CA PHE A 55 46.54 16.41 47.56
C PHE A 55 46.67 16.51 46.04
N ASP A 56 47.88 16.36 45.48
CA ASP A 56 48.09 16.30 44.03
C ASP A 56 47.43 15.05 43.42
N ALA A 57 47.55 13.90 44.09
CA ALA A 57 46.90 12.66 43.68
C ALA A 57 45.36 12.79 43.65
N LEU A 58 44.77 13.42 44.68
CA LEU A 58 43.34 13.74 44.74
C LEU A 58 42.90 14.68 43.62
N LYS A 59 43.69 15.72 43.30
CA LYS A 59 43.40 16.62 42.16
C LYS A 59 43.40 15.89 40.83
N LYS A 60 44.38 15.00 40.59
CA LYS A 60 44.44 14.20 39.36
C LYS A 60 43.30 13.19 39.26
N LEU A 61 42.97 12.52 40.37
CA LEU A 61 41.82 11.61 40.43
C LEU A 61 40.50 12.35 40.14
N TYR A 62 40.32 13.55 40.70
CA TYR A 62 39.14 14.37 40.41
C TYR A 62 39.09 14.79 38.94
N ARG A 63 40.23 15.18 38.35
CA ARG A 63 40.32 15.54 36.93
C ARG A 63 39.99 14.35 36.03
N ASP A 64 40.50 13.15 36.34
CA ASP A 64 40.21 11.93 35.61
C ASP A 64 38.72 11.53 35.73
N ALA A 65 38.16 11.55 36.95
CA ALA A 65 36.73 11.28 37.17
C ALA A 65 35.84 12.26 36.39
N ARG A 66 36.21 13.55 36.35
CA ARG A 66 35.51 14.57 35.56
C ARG A 66 35.65 14.32 34.05
N LEU A 67 36.82 13.92 33.57
CA LEU A 67 37.08 13.53 32.18
C LEU A 67 36.26 12.32 31.78
N GLN A 68 36.23 11.26 32.59
CA GLN A 68 35.41 10.07 32.37
C GLN A 68 33.92 10.42 32.36
N GLY A 69 33.48 11.30 33.29
CA GLY A 69 32.12 11.82 33.31
C GLY A 69 31.76 12.64 32.07
N ALA A 70 32.68 13.48 31.58
CA ALA A 70 32.52 14.26 30.36
C ALA A 70 32.53 13.37 29.11
N ILE A 71 33.40 12.35 29.06
CA ILE A 71 33.42 11.33 28.00
C ILE A 71 32.09 10.57 27.99
N ARG A 72 31.59 10.14 29.15
CA ARG A 72 30.30 9.44 29.28
C ARG A 72 29.13 10.30 28.83
N LYS A 73 29.03 11.54 29.30
CA LYS A 73 28.01 12.50 28.83
C LYS A 73 28.14 12.79 27.34
N SER A 74 29.37 12.89 26.82
CA SER A 74 29.60 13.08 25.39
C SER A 74 29.23 11.85 24.57
N ARG A 75 29.13 10.65 25.17
CA ARG A 75 28.78 9.39 24.48
C ARG A 75 27.27 9.19 24.35
N GLU A 76 26.46 9.96 25.06
CA GLU A 76 25.00 9.94 24.89
C GLU A 76 24.68 10.54 23.51
N ALA A 77 24.00 9.77 22.66
CA ALA A 77 23.68 10.18 21.29
C ALA A 77 22.65 11.31 21.33
N THR A 78 23.02 12.49 20.80
CA THR A 78 22.10 13.60 20.59
C THR A 78 21.48 13.53 19.19
N ASP A 79 20.19 13.87 19.08
CA ASP A 79 19.46 13.98 17.80
C ASP A 79 19.59 15.40 17.21
N SER A 80 20.73 16.06 17.44
CA SER A 80 20.95 17.49 17.17
C SER A 80 20.73 17.91 15.72
N HIS A 81 20.94 17.00 14.77
CA HIS A 81 20.85 17.21 13.34
C HIS A 81 19.83 16.30 12.63
N GLY A 82 19.01 15.57 13.41
CA GLY A 82 18.00 14.66 12.89
C GLY A 82 17.92 13.35 13.68
N SER A 83 16.68 12.84 13.82
CA SER A 83 16.35 11.61 14.56
C SER A 83 15.95 10.45 13.65
N ALA A 84 16.25 10.52 12.34
CA ALA A 84 15.91 9.45 11.42
C ALA A 84 16.62 8.15 11.80
N ARG A 85 15.88 7.05 11.84
CA ARG A 85 16.39 5.70 12.05
C ARG A 85 15.39 4.67 11.54
N GLU A 86 15.87 3.45 11.33
CA GLU A 86 15.00 2.30 11.10
C GLU A 86 14.17 1.98 12.35
N ALA A 87 12.98 1.39 12.13
CA ALA A 87 12.20 0.79 13.19
C ALA A 87 12.95 -0.38 13.84
N THR A 88 12.83 -0.44 15.16
CA THR A 88 13.32 -1.59 15.95
C THR A 88 12.30 -2.72 15.91
N TRP A 89 12.77 -3.96 16.09
CA TRP A 89 11.87 -5.12 16.19
C TRP A 89 10.80 -4.96 17.27
N LYS A 90 11.14 -4.35 18.41
CA LYS A 90 10.20 -4.07 19.50
C LYS A 90 9.04 -3.17 19.05
N GLU A 91 9.32 -2.15 18.24
CA GLU A 91 8.29 -1.25 17.69
C GLU A 91 7.41 -1.97 16.66
N ILE A 92 8.00 -2.83 15.82
CA ILE A 92 7.28 -3.66 14.84
C ILE A 92 6.33 -4.64 15.55
N VAL A 93 6.82 -5.34 16.57
CA VAL A 93 6.02 -6.28 17.38
C VAL A 93 4.93 -5.53 18.17
N ALA A 94 5.24 -4.38 18.75
CA ALA A 94 4.26 -3.56 19.47
C ALA A 94 3.11 -3.09 18.57
N ARG A 95 3.35 -3.00 17.26
CA ARG A 95 2.32 -2.71 16.25
C ARG A 95 1.56 -3.95 15.77
N GLY A 96 1.83 -5.13 16.32
CA GLY A 96 1.21 -6.40 15.95
C GLY A 96 1.74 -7.03 14.66
N MET A 97 2.71 -6.39 13.99
CA MET A 97 3.19 -6.76 12.65
C MET A 97 4.04 -8.03 12.60
N SER A 98 4.17 -8.76 13.71
CA SER A 98 4.83 -10.07 13.77
C SER A 98 3.85 -11.24 13.63
N LEU A 99 2.55 -10.96 13.67
CA LEU A 99 1.49 -11.96 13.68
C LEU A 99 0.89 -12.10 12.27
N PRO A 100 0.75 -13.32 11.72
CA PRO A 100 0.09 -13.54 10.43
C PRO A 100 -1.34 -12.99 10.37
N ALA A 101 -2.04 -12.96 11.50
CA ALA A 101 -3.40 -12.41 11.61
C ALA A 101 -3.46 -10.87 11.49
N SER A 102 -2.32 -10.16 11.52
CA SER A 102 -2.33 -8.70 11.46
C SER A 102 -2.60 -8.18 10.05
N GLY A 103 -2.13 -8.87 9.02
CA GLY A 103 -2.07 -8.28 7.70
C GLY A 103 -1.40 -9.15 6.66
N THR A 104 -1.25 -8.57 5.48
CA THR A 104 -0.51 -9.12 4.35
C THR A 104 0.98 -9.26 4.67
N PHE A 105 1.63 -10.35 4.25
CA PHE A 105 3.06 -10.54 4.42
C PHE A 105 3.86 -9.51 3.61
N LEU A 106 4.83 -8.88 4.27
CA LEU A 106 5.64 -7.79 3.72
C LEU A 106 7.09 -8.18 3.48
N GLY A 107 7.57 -9.26 4.09
CA GLY A 107 8.96 -9.70 3.99
C GLY A 107 9.58 -10.07 5.35
N LEU A 108 10.91 -10.18 5.36
CA LEU A 108 11.69 -10.54 6.54
C LEU A 108 12.47 -9.34 7.09
N TYR A 109 12.27 -9.04 8.37
CA TYR A 109 13.12 -8.12 9.12
C TYR A 109 14.46 -8.81 9.45
N ARG A 110 15.56 -8.16 9.07
CA ARG A 110 16.94 -8.68 9.23
C ARG A 110 17.12 -10.12 8.74
N ASN A 111 16.41 -10.50 7.67
CA ASN A 111 16.43 -11.84 7.06
C ASN A 111 15.96 -12.99 7.95
N LEU A 112 15.33 -12.69 9.09
CA LEU A 112 14.98 -13.69 10.11
C LEU A 112 13.50 -13.65 10.50
N TYR A 113 12.95 -12.46 10.75
CA TYR A 113 11.63 -12.35 11.37
C TYR A 113 10.57 -11.96 10.34
N PRO A 114 9.50 -12.73 10.14
CA PRO A 114 8.43 -12.36 9.22
C PRO A 114 7.69 -11.12 9.72
N VAL A 115 7.38 -10.24 8.78
CA VAL A 115 6.64 -9.00 9.01
C VAL A 115 5.37 -8.99 8.17
N PHE A 116 4.27 -8.59 8.79
CA PHE A 116 2.95 -8.49 8.18
C PHE A 116 2.44 -7.06 8.30
N ALA A 117 1.52 -6.66 7.41
CA ALA A 117 0.88 -5.35 7.48
C ALA A 117 0.11 -5.20 8.79
N PRO A 118 -0.04 -3.98 9.33
CA PRO A 118 -0.89 -3.75 10.48
C PRO A 118 -2.38 -3.76 10.07
N GLN A 119 -3.27 -4.12 11.00
CA GLN A 119 -4.71 -4.23 10.73
C GLN A 119 -5.37 -2.89 10.38
N ASP A 120 -4.78 -1.78 10.81
CA ASP A 120 -5.29 -0.42 10.64
C ASP A 120 -4.67 0.32 9.44
N ALA A 121 -4.02 -0.41 8.52
CA ALA A 121 -3.62 0.09 7.20
C ALA A 121 -4.61 -0.42 6.12
N PRO A 122 -5.74 0.28 5.89
CA PRO A 122 -6.73 -0.14 4.90
C PRO A 122 -6.23 -0.06 3.45
N PHE A 123 -5.27 0.82 3.17
CA PHE A 123 -4.76 1.05 1.82
C PHE A 123 -3.24 0.93 1.76
N SER A 124 -2.75 0.21 0.75
CA SER A 124 -1.32 0.09 0.47
C SER A 124 -0.97 0.52 -0.95
N LEU A 125 0.21 1.15 -1.10
CA LEU A 125 0.82 1.45 -2.39
C LEU A 125 2.20 0.79 -2.46
N THR A 126 2.33 -0.17 -3.36
CA THR A 126 3.55 -0.93 -3.59
C THR A 126 4.14 -0.58 -4.94
N GLU A 127 5.33 0.00 -4.96
CA GLU A 127 6.08 0.33 -6.17
C GLU A 127 7.27 -0.60 -6.33
N ILE A 128 7.16 -1.50 -7.31
CA ILE A 128 8.18 -2.49 -7.67
C ILE A 128 8.29 -2.52 -9.19
N THR A 129 9.48 -2.29 -9.73
CA THR A 129 9.70 -2.27 -11.18
C THR A 129 9.43 -3.62 -11.85
N SER A 130 9.23 -3.59 -13.18
CA SER A 130 9.01 -4.81 -13.97
C SER A 130 10.15 -5.82 -13.77
N GLY A 131 9.80 -7.10 -13.61
CA GLY A 131 10.75 -8.17 -13.28
C GLY A 131 11.22 -8.17 -11.82
N GLY A 132 10.73 -7.27 -10.96
CA GLY A 132 11.04 -7.25 -9.53
C GLY A 132 10.33 -8.35 -8.72
N GLY A 133 9.43 -9.12 -9.34
CA GLY A 133 8.73 -10.24 -8.71
C GLY A 133 7.58 -9.85 -7.78
N LYS A 134 6.88 -8.72 -8.04
CA LYS A 134 5.74 -8.24 -7.23
C LYS A 134 4.72 -9.35 -6.94
N SER A 135 4.36 -10.13 -7.96
CA SER A 135 3.28 -11.12 -7.89
C SER A 135 3.68 -12.28 -7.00
N ILE A 136 4.89 -12.80 -7.21
CA ILE A 136 5.45 -13.94 -6.47
C ILE A 136 5.91 -13.59 -5.05
N LYS A 137 6.25 -12.33 -4.77
CA LYS A 137 6.75 -11.88 -3.45
C LYS A 137 5.64 -11.38 -2.53
N LEU A 138 4.61 -10.73 -3.07
CA LEU A 138 3.60 -10.02 -2.27
C LEU A 138 2.16 -10.38 -2.64
N VAL A 139 1.80 -10.39 -3.93
CA VAL A 139 0.39 -10.52 -4.36
C VAL A 139 -0.20 -11.89 -4.00
N ILE A 140 0.49 -12.98 -4.35
CA ILE A 140 0.02 -14.35 -4.04
C ILE A 140 -0.14 -14.55 -2.53
N ALA A 141 0.84 -14.08 -1.75
CA ALA A 141 0.77 -14.10 -0.29
C ALA A 141 -0.45 -13.32 0.22
N ASN A 142 -0.74 -12.17 -0.38
CA ASN A 142 -1.90 -11.34 -0.02
C ASN A 142 -3.23 -12.04 -0.29
N ILE A 143 -3.36 -12.72 -1.43
CA ILE A 143 -4.57 -13.48 -1.79
C ILE A 143 -4.86 -14.53 -0.72
N PHE A 144 -3.90 -15.41 -0.42
CA PHE A 144 -4.09 -16.47 0.57
C PHE A 144 -4.33 -15.91 1.97
N GLN A 145 -3.56 -14.92 2.41
CA GLN A 145 -3.73 -14.38 3.76
C GLN A 145 -5.06 -13.65 3.95
N SER A 146 -5.52 -12.92 2.93
CA SER A 146 -6.80 -12.23 3.01
C SER A 146 -7.97 -13.21 3.06
N ALA A 147 -7.90 -14.30 2.27
CA ALA A 147 -8.84 -15.41 2.36
C ALA A 147 -8.85 -16.06 3.76
N MET A 148 -7.68 -16.38 4.31
CA MET A 148 -7.53 -16.98 5.64
C MET A 148 -8.06 -16.08 6.77
N ARG A 149 -8.03 -14.76 6.57
CA ARG A 149 -8.54 -13.78 7.54
C ARG A 149 -10.06 -13.57 7.46
N GLY A 150 -10.76 -14.36 6.65
CA GLY A 150 -12.22 -14.30 6.50
C GLY A 150 -12.72 -13.12 5.66
N GLU A 151 -11.84 -12.49 4.88
CA GLU A 151 -12.19 -11.38 3.99
C GLU A 151 -12.70 -11.91 2.65
N SER A 152 -13.70 -11.24 2.07
CA SER A 152 -14.00 -11.42 0.65
C SER A 152 -12.91 -10.72 -0.15
N VAL A 153 -12.43 -11.35 -1.22
CA VAL A 153 -11.26 -10.87 -1.96
C VAL A 153 -11.63 -10.66 -3.41
N ALA A 154 -11.33 -9.49 -3.98
CA ALA A 154 -11.47 -9.22 -5.40
C ALA A 154 -10.08 -8.93 -5.99
N VAL A 155 -9.63 -9.81 -6.89
CA VAL A 155 -8.31 -9.77 -7.52
C VAL A 155 -8.45 -9.30 -8.96
N ALA A 156 -7.76 -8.22 -9.34
CA ALA A 156 -7.66 -7.79 -10.74
C ALA A 156 -6.48 -8.48 -11.43
N ASP A 157 -6.75 -9.50 -12.25
CA ASP A 157 -5.75 -10.39 -12.88
C ASP A 157 -5.64 -10.15 -14.39
N ILE A 158 -4.80 -9.20 -14.79
CA ILE A 158 -4.62 -8.75 -16.19
C ILE A 158 -3.70 -9.66 -17.02
N LYS A 159 -3.07 -10.66 -16.37
CA LYS A 159 -2.25 -11.67 -17.05
C LYS A 159 -2.88 -13.05 -17.04
N ARG A 160 -3.96 -13.22 -16.27
CA ARG A 160 -4.64 -14.50 -16.05
C ARG A 160 -3.75 -15.54 -15.36
N GLU A 161 -2.69 -15.10 -14.69
CA GLU A 161 -1.75 -16.02 -14.03
C GLU A 161 -2.14 -16.29 -12.58
N LEU A 162 -2.70 -15.28 -11.88
CA LEU A 162 -2.99 -15.39 -10.46
C LEU A 162 -4.15 -16.36 -10.20
N ALA A 163 -5.19 -16.31 -11.03
CA ALA A 163 -6.32 -17.24 -10.94
C ALA A 163 -5.85 -18.69 -11.11
N ILE A 164 -5.12 -18.98 -12.21
CA ILE A 164 -4.61 -20.33 -12.50
C ILE A 164 -3.72 -20.85 -11.36
N MET A 165 -2.88 -19.98 -10.79
CA MET A 165 -1.95 -20.35 -9.73
C MET A 165 -2.62 -20.56 -8.36
N CYS A 166 -3.67 -19.79 -8.01
CA CYS A 166 -4.21 -19.75 -6.66
C CYS A 166 -5.54 -20.49 -6.49
N VAL A 167 -6.40 -20.50 -7.51
CA VAL A 167 -7.76 -21.04 -7.44
C VAL A 167 -7.79 -22.53 -7.04
N PRO A 168 -6.95 -23.42 -7.58
CA PRO A 168 -7.03 -24.84 -7.24
C PRO A 168 -6.92 -25.12 -5.74
N GLN A 169 -5.99 -24.42 -5.08
CA GLN A 169 -5.82 -24.58 -3.64
C GLN A 169 -6.92 -23.88 -2.84
N LEU A 170 -7.38 -22.70 -3.27
CA LEU A 170 -8.48 -22.00 -2.60
C LEU A 170 -9.77 -22.85 -2.58
N VAL A 171 -10.11 -23.48 -3.71
CA VAL A 171 -11.24 -24.41 -3.80
C VAL A 171 -11.02 -25.64 -2.91
N LYS A 172 -9.81 -26.20 -2.91
CA LYS A 172 -9.45 -27.35 -2.04
C LYS A 172 -9.56 -27.03 -0.55
N LEU A 173 -9.33 -25.78 -0.17
CA LEU A 173 -9.49 -25.28 1.20
C LEU A 173 -10.95 -24.96 1.55
N GLY A 174 -11.89 -25.18 0.63
CA GLY A 174 -13.33 -25.00 0.86
C GLY A 174 -13.86 -23.59 0.59
N TYR A 175 -13.04 -22.69 0.05
CA TYR A 175 -13.52 -21.35 -0.30
C TYR A 175 -14.40 -21.38 -1.56
N GLU A 176 -15.41 -20.52 -1.57
CA GLU A 176 -16.12 -20.20 -2.79
C GLU A 176 -15.27 -19.24 -3.64
N VAL A 177 -14.95 -19.67 -4.85
CA VAL A 177 -14.07 -18.96 -5.77
C VAL A 177 -14.77 -18.72 -7.09
N TRP A 178 -14.69 -17.49 -7.58
CA TRP A 178 -15.32 -17.05 -8.83
C TRP A 178 -14.25 -16.56 -9.80
N CYS A 179 -14.28 -17.03 -11.03
CA CYS A 179 -13.38 -16.56 -12.09
C CYS A 179 -14.20 -15.85 -13.16
N VAL A 180 -14.08 -14.52 -13.24
CA VAL A 180 -14.75 -13.72 -14.25
C VAL A 180 -13.82 -13.60 -15.44
N ASP A 181 -14.01 -14.46 -16.45
CA ASP A 181 -13.24 -14.46 -17.69
C ASP A 181 -14.16 -14.20 -18.91
N PRO A 182 -14.24 -12.96 -19.39
CA PRO A 182 -15.11 -12.62 -20.51
C PRO A 182 -14.68 -13.22 -21.85
N LEU A 183 -13.50 -13.84 -21.96
CA LEU A 183 -13.07 -14.50 -23.20
C LEU A 183 -13.27 -16.03 -23.18
N GLY A 184 -13.24 -16.66 -22.01
CA GLY A 184 -13.32 -18.13 -21.89
C GLY A 184 -12.19 -18.92 -22.55
N ILE A 185 -11.12 -18.28 -23.07
CA ILE A 185 -10.12 -18.93 -23.95
C ILE A 185 -9.18 -19.90 -23.21
N GLN A 186 -9.01 -19.76 -21.89
CA GLN A 186 -8.11 -20.60 -21.08
C GLN A 186 -8.69 -20.85 -19.68
N SER A 187 -9.91 -21.38 -19.65
CA SER A 187 -10.63 -21.57 -18.40
C SER A 187 -10.29 -22.87 -17.67
N GLY A 188 -9.82 -23.92 -18.37
CA GLY A 188 -9.55 -25.22 -17.72
C GLY A 188 -10.71 -25.66 -16.81
N ASP A 189 -10.38 -26.11 -15.60
CA ASP A 189 -11.34 -26.45 -14.54
C ASP A 189 -11.66 -25.25 -13.61
N LEU A 190 -11.37 -24.01 -14.01
CA LEU A 190 -11.67 -22.83 -13.20
C LEU A 190 -13.19 -22.63 -13.07
N PRO A 191 -13.69 -22.19 -11.90
CA PRO A 191 -15.10 -21.90 -11.68
C PRO A 191 -15.48 -20.58 -12.37
N ILE A 192 -15.69 -20.64 -13.69
CA ILE A 192 -16.05 -19.48 -14.49
C ILE A 192 -17.45 -19.01 -14.13
N VAL A 193 -17.58 -17.71 -13.85
CA VAL A 193 -18.87 -17.06 -13.61
C VAL A 193 -19.00 -15.82 -14.47
N GLU A 194 -20.24 -15.49 -14.83
CA GLU A 194 -20.57 -14.28 -15.54
C GLU A 194 -21.28 -13.30 -14.60
N ILE A 195 -20.75 -12.07 -14.54
CA ILE A 195 -21.31 -10.96 -13.76
C ILE A 195 -21.63 -9.83 -14.71
N ASN A 196 -22.86 -9.31 -14.63
CA ASN A 196 -23.31 -8.23 -15.50
C ASN A 196 -22.55 -6.92 -15.18
N PRO A 197 -21.92 -6.25 -16.15
CA PRO A 197 -21.25 -4.96 -15.90
C PRO A 197 -22.19 -3.85 -15.39
N TYR A 198 -23.50 -3.95 -15.65
CA TYR A 198 -24.53 -3.04 -15.16
C TYR A 198 -25.34 -3.58 -13.97
N GLN A 199 -24.84 -4.62 -13.27
CA GLN A 199 -25.56 -5.25 -12.16
C GLN A 199 -26.04 -4.25 -11.10
N ALA A 200 -25.21 -3.29 -10.70
CA ALA A 200 -25.61 -2.32 -9.68
C ALA A 200 -26.77 -1.39 -10.11
N VAL A 201 -26.91 -1.12 -11.41
CA VAL A 201 -28.05 -0.36 -11.95
C VAL A 201 -29.32 -1.23 -11.88
N ILE A 202 -29.22 -2.50 -12.24
CA ILE A 202 -30.31 -3.47 -12.13
C ILE A 202 -30.76 -3.58 -10.67
N ASP A 203 -29.84 -3.80 -9.74
CA ASP A 203 -30.13 -3.93 -8.31
C ASP A 203 -30.85 -2.69 -7.77
N ALA A 204 -30.40 -1.49 -8.15
CA ALA A 204 -31.04 -0.25 -7.75
C ALA A 204 -32.44 -0.10 -8.37
N VAL A 205 -32.60 -0.34 -9.67
CA VAL A 205 -33.91 -0.26 -10.34
C VAL A 205 -34.87 -1.35 -9.88
N CYS A 206 -34.40 -2.49 -9.39
CA CYS A 206 -35.25 -3.54 -8.82
C CYS A 206 -35.55 -3.32 -7.33
N ALA A 207 -34.81 -2.45 -6.63
CA ALA A 207 -34.99 -2.23 -5.20
C ALA A 207 -36.38 -1.67 -4.82
N ASP A 208 -36.90 -2.17 -3.70
CA ASP A 208 -38.16 -1.74 -3.09
C ASP A 208 -38.00 -0.55 -2.11
N ASP A 209 -36.78 -0.15 -1.80
CA ASP A 209 -36.48 0.89 -0.81
C ASP A 209 -35.79 2.13 -1.40
N GLU A 210 -35.16 2.95 -0.55
CA GLU A 210 -34.51 4.20 -0.95
C GLU A 210 -33.37 4.02 -1.96
N PHE A 211 -32.73 2.86 -2.02
CA PHE A 211 -31.65 2.59 -2.98
C PHE A 211 -32.09 2.74 -4.43
N ARG A 212 -33.40 2.60 -4.69
CA ARG A 212 -33.99 2.89 -6.00
C ARG A 212 -33.69 4.31 -6.50
N LYS A 213 -33.57 5.28 -5.60
CA LYS A 213 -33.26 6.68 -5.96
C LYS A 213 -31.84 6.82 -6.50
N ASP A 214 -30.95 5.87 -6.19
CA ASP A 214 -29.55 5.91 -6.60
C ASP A 214 -29.31 5.33 -8.00
N ALA A 215 -30.31 4.67 -8.61
CA ALA A 215 -30.19 4.01 -9.91
C ALA A 215 -29.61 4.92 -11.01
N VAL A 216 -30.11 6.15 -11.09
CA VAL A 216 -29.65 7.14 -12.09
C VAL A 216 -28.23 7.60 -11.77
N SER A 217 -27.91 7.82 -10.50
CA SER A 217 -26.57 8.21 -10.06
C SER A 217 -25.54 7.12 -10.35
N ILE A 218 -25.85 5.85 -10.06
CA ILE A 218 -24.99 4.70 -10.36
C ILE A 218 -24.76 4.57 -11.87
N SER A 219 -25.82 4.67 -12.67
CA SER A 219 -25.70 4.64 -14.14
C SER A 219 -24.86 5.80 -14.67
N ARG A 220 -24.99 6.99 -14.07
CA ARG A 220 -24.19 8.17 -14.42
C ARG A 220 -22.71 7.99 -14.04
N ASP A 221 -22.40 7.41 -12.88
CA ASP A 221 -21.02 7.12 -12.48
C ASP A 221 -20.35 6.17 -13.49
N LEU A 222 -21.08 5.16 -13.98
CA LEU A 222 -20.63 4.28 -15.05
C LEU A 222 -20.43 5.02 -16.38
N ALA A 223 -21.31 5.97 -16.73
CA ALA A 223 -21.16 6.81 -17.91
C ALA A 223 -19.90 7.70 -17.83
N ILE A 224 -19.63 8.32 -16.67
CA ILE A 224 -18.43 9.12 -16.41
C ILE A 224 -17.18 8.25 -16.49
N LEU A 225 -17.24 7.03 -15.94
CA LEU A 225 -16.14 6.08 -15.98
C LEU A 225 -15.76 5.68 -17.42
N LYS A 226 -16.76 5.48 -18.28
CA LYS A 226 -16.56 5.15 -19.70
C LYS A 226 -16.08 6.35 -20.51
N LEU A 227 -16.65 7.52 -20.25
CA LEU A 227 -16.37 8.74 -20.99
C LEU A 227 -16.08 9.90 -20.01
N PRO A 228 -14.86 9.98 -19.46
CA PRO A 228 -14.49 11.03 -18.51
C PRO A 228 -14.41 12.39 -19.22
N SER A 229 -14.79 13.46 -18.51
CA SER A 229 -14.65 14.83 -19.01
C SER A 229 -13.27 15.41 -18.69
N ASP A 230 -12.65 16.07 -19.67
CA ASP A 230 -11.41 16.81 -19.45
C ASP A 230 -11.71 18.14 -18.75
N LYS A 231 -11.16 18.35 -17.55
CA LYS A 231 -11.36 19.57 -16.73
C LYS A 231 -10.78 20.87 -17.34
N GLY A 232 -10.28 20.85 -18.58
CA GLY A 232 -9.63 22.00 -19.22
C GLY A 232 -10.20 22.41 -20.58
N ASN A 233 -11.20 21.70 -21.13
CA ASN A 233 -11.76 22.01 -22.46
C ASN A 233 -13.29 22.03 -22.40
N GLU A 234 -13.87 23.23 -22.27
CA GLU A 234 -15.32 23.43 -22.14
C GLU A 234 -16.12 22.84 -23.31
N LYS A 235 -15.61 22.98 -24.54
CA LYS A 235 -16.28 22.44 -25.73
C LYS A 235 -16.33 20.91 -25.66
N ASN A 236 -15.23 20.26 -25.27
CA ASN A 236 -15.20 18.81 -25.08
C ASN A 236 -16.16 18.38 -23.97
N SER A 237 -16.14 19.09 -22.84
CA SER A 237 -17.02 18.82 -21.69
C SER A 237 -18.51 18.84 -22.04
N PHE A 238 -18.93 19.74 -22.94
CA PHE A 238 -20.32 19.80 -23.43
C PHE A 238 -20.72 18.54 -24.21
N PHE A 239 -19.90 18.10 -25.18
CA PHE A 239 -20.18 16.89 -25.96
C PHE A 239 -20.14 15.63 -25.11
N VAL A 240 -19.17 15.54 -24.18
CA VAL A 240 -19.09 14.47 -23.19
C VAL A 240 -20.35 14.41 -22.34
N GLY A 241 -20.83 15.54 -21.84
CA GLY A 241 -22.07 15.60 -21.05
C GLY A 241 -23.31 15.14 -21.82
N GLY A 242 -23.41 15.48 -23.12
CA GLY A 242 -24.46 15.00 -24.00
C GLY A 242 -24.44 13.49 -24.21
N ALA A 243 -23.27 12.92 -24.49
CA ALA A 243 -23.08 11.48 -24.63
C ALA A 243 -23.33 10.71 -23.31
N GLN A 244 -22.90 11.27 -22.17
CA GLN A 244 -23.14 10.68 -20.85
C GLN A 244 -24.63 10.55 -20.54
N LYS A 245 -25.49 11.47 -21.01
CA LYS A 245 -26.95 11.33 -20.86
C LYS A 245 -27.48 10.09 -21.55
N LEU A 246 -27.04 9.81 -22.78
CA LEU A 246 -27.40 8.60 -23.52
C LEU A 246 -26.89 7.34 -22.82
N LEU A 247 -25.62 7.36 -22.38
CA LEU A 247 -25.00 6.28 -21.62
C LEU A 247 -25.66 6.03 -20.25
N THR A 248 -26.32 7.04 -19.67
CA THR A 248 -27.09 6.91 -18.43
C THR A 248 -28.50 6.36 -18.71
N PHE A 249 -29.13 6.86 -19.77
CA PHE A 249 -30.49 6.50 -20.16
C PHE A 249 -30.63 5.01 -20.52
N GLY A 250 -29.73 4.48 -21.36
CA GLY A 250 -29.79 3.10 -21.86
C GLY A 250 -29.87 2.05 -20.75
N PRO A 251 -28.90 2.00 -19.81
CA PRO A 251 -28.90 1.02 -18.72
C PRO A 251 -30.13 1.16 -17.82
N VAL A 252 -30.54 2.39 -17.47
CA VAL A 252 -31.72 2.61 -16.62
C VAL A 252 -33.02 2.17 -17.34
N PHE A 253 -33.10 2.41 -18.65
CA PHE A 253 -34.24 1.98 -19.47
C PHE A 253 -34.35 0.45 -19.51
N PHE A 254 -33.25 -0.25 -19.82
CA PHE A 254 -33.25 -1.71 -19.86
C PHE A 254 -33.46 -2.31 -18.48
N ALA A 255 -32.78 -1.82 -17.44
CA ALA A 255 -32.99 -2.27 -16.07
C ALA A 255 -34.46 -2.13 -15.62
N TYR A 256 -35.19 -1.16 -16.15
CA TYR A 256 -36.61 -0.98 -15.83
C TYR A 256 -37.54 -1.88 -16.66
N THR A 257 -37.27 -2.01 -17.96
CA THR A 257 -38.20 -2.64 -18.91
C THR A 257 -37.93 -4.12 -19.15
N ASP A 258 -36.66 -4.50 -19.19
CA ASP A 258 -36.19 -5.86 -19.41
C ASP A 258 -34.77 -6.02 -18.81
N PRO A 259 -34.67 -6.31 -17.49
CA PRO A 259 -33.38 -6.45 -16.81
C PRO A 259 -32.42 -7.43 -17.48
N SER A 260 -32.93 -8.46 -18.16
CA SER A 260 -32.11 -9.45 -18.87
C SER A 260 -31.31 -8.84 -20.04
N LYS A 261 -31.83 -7.76 -20.63
CA LYS A 261 -31.16 -6.98 -21.69
C LYS A 261 -30.41 -5.77 -21.18
N CYS A 262 -30.29 -5.60 -19.86
CA CYS A 262 -29.53 -4.51 -19.29
C CYS A 262 -28.03 -4.82 -19.35
N THR A 263 -27.48 -4.86 -20.56
CA THR A 263 -26.06 -5.11 -20.82
C THR A 263 -25.45 -3.95 -21.61
N PRO A 264 -24.12 -3.77 -21.57
CA PRO A 264 -23.45 -2.79 -22.42
C PRO A 264 -23.64 -3.05 -23.92
N ALA A 265 -23.76 -4.31 -24.34
CA ALA A 265 -23.96 -4.67 -25.74
C ALA A 265 -25.35 -4.27 -26.23
N ASN A 266 -26.42 -4.57 -25.49
CA ASN A 266 -27.76 -4.14 -25.89
C ASN A 266 -27.90 -2.60 -25.84
N CYS A 267 -27.18 -1.92 -24.95
CA CYS A 267 -27.10 -0.45 -24.96
C CYS A 267 -26.36 0.08 -26.19
N HIS A 268 -25.27 -0.56 -26.61
CA HIS A 268 -24.57 -0.22 -27.84
C HIS A 268 -25.49 -0.35 -29.05
N ASP A 269 -26.23 -1.46 -29.15
CA ASP A 269 -27.14 -1.74 -30.25
C ASP A 269 -28.31 -0.76 -30.31
N LEU A 270 -28.86 -0.37 -29.15
CA LEU A 270 -29.88 0.66 -29.07
C LEU A 270 -29.38 2.01 -29.62
N LEU A 271 -28.14 2.38 -29.32
CA LEU A 271 -27.56 3.65 -29.77
C LEU A 271 -27.17 3.63 -31.25
N ASN A 272 -26.73 2.48 -31.77
CA ASN A 272 -26.27 2.31 -33.14
C ASN A 272 -27.42 2.20 -34.16
N ASP A 273 -28.67 2.04 -33.72
CA ASP A 273 -29.87 2.12 -34.56
C ASP A 273 -30.68 3.40 -34.25
N PRO A 274 -30.49 4.48 -35.02
CA PRO A 274 -31.18 5.76 -34.79
C PRO A 274 -32.71 5.66 -34.84
N GLN A 275 -33.26 4.78 -35.69
CA GLN A 275 -34.71 4.63 -35.82
C GLN A 275 -35.28 3.93 -34.59
N ASN A 276 -34.60 2.89 -34.11
CA ASN A 276 -35.00 2.18 -32.91
C ASN A 276 -34.82 3.05 -31.65
N LEU A 277 -33.74 3.83 -31.57
CA LEU A 277 -33.53 4.81 -30.51
C LEU A 277 -34.67 5.83 -30.45
N GLU A 278 -35.04 6.44 -31.58
CA GLU A 278 -36.16 7.39 -31.64
C GLU A 278 -37.48 6.76 -31.22
N LYS A 279 -37.80 5.55 -31.71
CA LYS A 279 -39.01 4.81 -31.33
C LYS A 279 -39.02 4.53 -29.83
N THR A 280 -37.89 4.10 -29.27
CA THR A 280 -37.73 3.81 -27.84
C THR A 280 -37.97 5.07 -27.00
N LEU A 281 -37.36 6.20 -27.38
CA LEU A 281 -37.56 7.47 -26.66
C LEU A 281 -39.02 7.93 -26.71
N ARG A 282 -39.70 7.80 -27.86
CA ARG A 282 -41.13 8.14 -27.98
C ARG A 282 -42.01 7.23 -27.12
N PHE A 283 -41.74 5.92 -27.14
CA PHE A 283 -42.42 4.96 -26.27
C PHE A 283 -42.23 5.33 -24.79
N VAL A 284 -40.99 5.62 -24.38
CA VAL A 284 -40.68 5.96 -22.99
C VAL A 284 -41.42 7.24 -22.55
N ARG A 285 -41.39 8.29 -23.36
CA ARG A 285 -42.08 9.55 -23.07
C ARG A 285 -43.60 9.37 -22.94
N ASP A 286 -44.21 8.70 -23.92
CA ASP A 286 -45.66 8.72 -24.10
C ASP A 286 -46.37 7.55 -23.39
N HIS A 287 -45.74 6.39 -23.32
CA HIS A 287 -46.39 5.12 -22.98
C HIS A 287 -45.81 4.40 -21.76
N LEU A 288 -44.57 4.70 -21.33
CA LEU A 288 -44.00 4.02 -20.16
C LEU A 288 -44.84 4.31 -18.91
N THR A 289 -45.43 3.28 -18.34
CA THR A 289 -46.22 3.39 -17.11
C THR A 289 -45.40 2.88 -15.93
N GLY A 290 -45.52 3.56 -14.80
CA GLY A 290 -44.87 3.13 -13.57
C GLY A 290 -45.61 1.95 -12.95
N MET A 291 -44.90 0.88 -12.62
CA MET A 291 -45.42 -0.17 -11.73
C MET A 291 -45.74 0.37 -10.34
N ARG A 292 -45.02 1.42 -9.91
CA ARG A 292 -45.28 2.15 -8.67
C ARG A 292 -45.85 3.52 -8.96
N LYS A 293 -46.75 3.99 -8.09
CA LYS A 293 -47.23 5.37 -8.14
C LYS A 293 -46.04 6.31 -7.90
N ASP A 294 -45.88 7.30 -8.78
CA ASP A 294 -44.83 8.32 -8.70
C ASP A 294 -43.39 7.79 -8.67
N ASP A 295 -43.12 6.68 -9.37
CA ASP A 295 -41.78 6.07 -9.46
C ASP A 295 -40.71 7.07 -9.96
N PRO A 296 -39.67 7.36 -9.16
CA PRO A 296 -38.62 8.32 -9.54
C PRO A 296 -37.86 7.91 -10.81
N VAL A 297 -37.69 6.61 -11.05
CA VAL A 297 -36.99 6.08 -12.23
C VAL A 297 -37.78 6.38 -13.50
N VAL A 298 -39.08 6.13 -13.49
CA VAL A 298 -39.97 6.43 -14.63
C VAL A 298 -40.06 7.92 -14.88
N ARG A 299 -40.12 8.73 -13.83
CA ARG A 299 -40.10 10.19 -13.95
C ARG A 299 -38.83 10.69 -14.64
N TYR A 300 -37.67 10.18 -14.22
CA TYR A 300 -36.40 10.47 -14.88
C TYR A 300 -36.42 10.04 -16.36
N LEU A 301 -36.76 8.77 -16.64
CA LEU A 301 -36.78 8.23 -18.00
C LEU A 301 -37.69 9.05 -18.94
N LYS A 302 -38.89 9.43 -18.49
CA LYS A 302 -39.80 10.30 -19.28
C LYS A 302 -39.24 11.68 -19.54
N SER A 303 -38.64 12.30 -18.52
CA SER A 303 -38.05 13.63 -18.62
C SER A 303 -36.85 13.63 -19.56
N GLU A 304 -35.95 12.65 -19.41
CA GLU A 304 -34.77 12.51 -20.23
C GLU A 304 -35.13 12.16 -21.68
N ALA A 305 -36.09 11.25 -21.89
CA ALA A 305 -36.59 10.94 -23.23
C ALA A 305 -37.20 12.16 -23.92
N SER A 306 -37.96 12.99 -23.19
CA SER A 306 -38.49 14.25 -23.72
C SER A 306 -37.38 15.23 -24.11
N SER A 307 -36.34 15.33 -23.28
CA SER A 307 -35.18 16.19 -23.54
C SER A 307 -34.40 15.74 -24.78
N LEU A 308 -34.10 14.44 -24.89
CA LEU A 308 -33.37 13.86 -26.01
C LEU A 308 -34.16 13.96 -27.33
N LEU A 309 -35.47 13.72 -27.31
CA LEU A 309 -36.32 13.94 -28.49
C LEU A 309 -36.38 15.42 -28.91
N GLY A 310 -36.40 16.34 -27.94
CA GLY A 310 -36.31 17.77 -28.19
C GLY A 310 -34.99 18.14 -28.88
N LEU A 311 -33.87 17.61 -28.40
CA LEU A 311 -32.55 17.80 -29.01
C LEU A 311 -32.49 17.22 -30.42
N MET A 312 -32.98 16.00 -30.60
CA MET A 312 -32.98 15.35 -31.91
C MET A 312 -33.82 16.12 -32.94
N LYS A 313 -34.95 16.71 -32.53
CA LYS A 313 -35.79 17.54 -33.41
C LYS A 313 -35.17 18.91 -33.71
N ASN A 314 -34.58 19.56 -32.70
CA ASN A 314 -34.14 20.95 -32.80
C ASN A 314 -32.69 21.09 -33.30
N ASN A 315 -31.85 20.07 -33.09
CA ASN A 315 -30.44 20.07 -33.50
C ASN A 315 -29.93 18.63 -33.77
N ALA A 316 -30.35 18.07 -34.91
CA ALA A 316 -30.05 16.69 -35.28
C ALA A 316 -28.56 16.39 -35.44
N GLU A 317 -27.76 17.33 -35.96
CA GLU A 317 -26.31 17.16 -36.11
C GLU A 317 -25.63 17.00 -34.74
N GLN A 318 -25.97 17.89 -33.80
CA GLN A 318 -25.45 17.82 -32.43
C GLN A 318 -25.88 16.53 -31.71
N PHE A 319 -27.13 16.10 -31.89
CA PHE A 319 -27.61 14.84 -31.34
C PHE A 319 -26.84 13.65 -31.93
N GLY A 320 -26.59 13.66 -33.24
CA GLY A 320 -25.75 12.66 -33.92
C GLY A 320 -24.36 12.56 -33.30
N SER A 321 -23.72 13.70 -33.01
CA SER A 321 -22.42 13.71 -32.31
C SER A 321 -22.49 13.11 -30.91
N PHE A 322 -23.56 13.34 -30.14
CA PHE A 322 -23.71 12.72 -28.82
C PHE A 322 -23.84 11.19 -28.92
N VAL A 323 -24.61 10.70 -29.90
CA VAL A 323 -24.76 9.26 -30.16
C VAL A 323 -23.43 8.65 -30.59
N GLU A 324 -22.66 9.31 -31.45
CA GLU A 324 -21.34 8.83 -31.91
C GLU A 324 -20.38 8.63 -30.72
N TRP A 325 -20.27 9.64 -29.85
CA TRP A 325 -19.40 9.57 -28.66
C TRP A 325 -19.86 8.50 -27.67
N ALA A 326 -21.17 8.36 -27.47
CA ALA A 326 -21.74 7.32 -26.60
C ALA A 326 -21.49 5.91 -27.17
N THR A 327 -21.68 5.72 -28.48
CA THR A 327 -21.42 4.44 -29.17
C THR A 327 -19.94 4.09 -29.11
N GLN A 328 -19.04 5.07 -29.32
CA GLN A 328 -17.60 4.87 -29.20
C GLN A 328 -17.18 4.43 -27.79
N ALA A 329 -17.84 4.95 -26.74
CA ALA A 329 -17.58 4.55 -25.36
C ALA A 329 -18.02 3.10 -25.06
N LEU A 330 -18.89 2.53 -25.88
CA LEU A 330 -19.34 1.13 -25.82
C LEU A 330 -18.73 0.25 -26.91
N ALA A 331 -17.78 0.78 -27.70
CA ALA A 331 -17.19 0.05 -28.83
C ALA A 331 -16.69 -1.37 -28.50
N PRO A 332 -16.09 -1.68 -27.32
CA PRO A 332 -15.72 -3.07 -26.98
C PRO A 332 -16.87 -4.09 -27.02
N TYR A 333 -18.11 -3.62 -26.86
CA TYR A 333 -19.33 -4.42 -26.78
C TYR A 333 -20.14 -4.42 -28.09
N HIS A 334 -19.53 -3.97 -29.20
CA HIS A 334 -20.20 -4.05 -30.50
C HIS A 334 -20.51 -5.51 -30.89
N GLN A 335 -21.51 -5.72 -31.75
CA GLN A 335 -22.04 -7.05 -32.11
C GLN A 335 -21.00 -8.05 -32.68
N ALA A 336 -19.90 -7.56 -33.25
CA ALA A 336 -18.83 -8.41 -33.78
C ALA A 336 -17.58 -8.40 -32.86
N GLY A 337 -17.70 -7.80 -31.68
CA GLY A 337 -16.65 -7.64 -30.69
C GLY A 337 -16.58 -8.83 -29.76
N ARG A 338 -15.54 -8.86 -28.92
CA ARG A 338 -15.32 -9.96 -27.98
C ARG A 338 -16.29 -9.97 -26.81
N LEU A 339 -17.01 -8.87 -26.60
CA LEU A 339 -17.97 -8.69 -25.50
C LEU A 339 -19.43 -8.56 -25.99
N ALA A 340 -19.72 -8.91 -27.25
CA ALA A 340 -21.02 -8.72 -27.90
C ALA A 340 -22.21 -9.35 -27.14
N GLU A 341 -21.98 -10.42 -26.40
CA GLU A 341 -23.02 -11.19 -25.69
C GLU A 341 -22.73 -11.26 -24.17
N TYR A 342 -21.66 -10.60 -23.72
CA TYR A 342 -21.25 -10.68 -22.33
C TYR A 342 -22.26 -9.96 -21.42
N GLY A 343 -22.78 -10.67 -20.44
CA GLY A 343 -23.74 -10.19 -19.46
C GLY A 343 -25.16 -10.74 -19.66
N GLU A 344 -25.47 -11.34 -20.80
CA GLU A 344 -26.81 -11.90 -21.09
C GLU A 344 -27.13 -13.16 -20.28
N THR A 345 -26.10 -13.91 -19.85
CA THR A 345 -26.26 -15.11 -19.03
C THR A 345 -25.83 -14.90 -17.58
N ALA A 346 -25.53 -13.65 -17.20
CA ALA A 346 -25.10 -13.29 -15.87
C ALA A 346 -26.16 -13.62 -14.81
N PHE A 347 -25.87 -14.66 -14.03
CA PHE A 347 -26.69 -15.07 -12.89
C PHE A 347 -26.08 -14.64 -11.54
N PHE A 348 -24.76 -14.45 -11.49
CA PHE A 348 -24.04 -14.12 -10.27
C PHE A 348 -24.07 -12.62 -10.00
N ASN A 349 -24.34 -12.24 -8.75
CA ASN A 349 -24.29 -10.86 -8.30
C ASN A 349 -23.03 -10.60 -7.47
N ILE A 350 -22.23 -9.61 -7.87
CA ILE A 350 -21.02 -9.23 -7.14
C ILE A 350 -21.30 -8.66 -5.75
N ALA A 351 -22.54 -8.26 -5.46
CA ALA A 351 -22.97 -7.84 -4.14
C ALA A 351 -22.90 -8.96 -3.09
N ASP A 352 -22.96 -10.23 -3.51
CA ASP A 352 -22.86 -11.41 -2.63
C ASP A 352 -21.55 -11.41 -1.80
N LEU A 353 -20.49 -10.75 -2.29
CA LEU A 353 -19.24 -10.55 -1.55
C LEU A 353 -19.45 -9.85 -0.20
N ARG A 354 -20.55 -9.10 -0.02
CA ARG A 354 -20.95 -8.45 1.23
C ARG A 354 -21.72 -9.37 2.17
N GLU A 355 -22.24 -10.48 1.68
CA GLU A 355 -23.07 -11.42 2.45
C GLU A 355 -22.27 -12.64 2.90
N ARG A 356 -21.54 -13.25 1.97
CA ARG A 356 -20.72 -14.46 2.18
C ARG A 356 -19.29 -14.25 1.68
N GLN A 357 -18.38 -15.10 2.16
CA GLN A 357 -16.97 -14.99 1.79
C GLN A 357 -16.75 -15.56 0.39
N ILE A 358 -16.46 -14.68 -0.57
CA ILE A 358 -16.18 -15.06 -1.96
C ILE A 358 -14.81 -14.49 -2.35
N ILE A 359 -14.04 -15.30 -3.07
CA ILE A 359 -12.78 -14.89 -3.69
C ILE A 359 -13.00 -14.80 -5.20
N VAL A 360 -13.08 -13.58 -5.73
CA VAL A 360 -13.31 -13.33 -7.15
C VAL A 360 -12.02 -12.90 -7.85
N PHE A 361 -11.71 -13.57 -8.96
CA PHE A 361 -10.66 -13.19 -9.89
C PHE A 361 -11.30 -12.55 -11.12
N ILE A 362 -11.03 -11.26 -11.33
CA ILE A 362 -11.45 -10.52 -12.52
C ILE A 362 -10.33 -10.66 -13.55
N MET A 363 -10.51 -11.61 -14.46
CA MET A 363 -9.50 -12.02 -15.42
C MET A 363 -9.61 -11.17 -16.68
N THR A 364 -8.51 -10.52 -17.06
CA THR A 364 -8.45 -9.71 -18.27
C THR A 364 -7.28 -10.20 -19.13
N PRO A 365 -7.47 -10.50 -20.42
CA PRO A 365 -6.38 -10.90 -21.30
C PRO A 365 -5.41 -9.74 -21.57
N LEU A 366 -4.12 -9.97 -21.40
CA LEU A 366 -3.09 -8.95 -21.65
C LEU A 366 -3.12 -8.41 -23.09
N SER A 367 -3.39 -9.30 -24.07
CA SER A 367 -3.45 -8.95 -25.50
C SER A 367 -4.50 -7.88 -25.83
N HIS A 368 -5.53 -7.75 -24.99
CA HIS A 368 -6.65 -6.84 -25.18
C HIS A 368 -6.87 -5.95 -23.95
N ALA A 369 -5.86 -5.79 -23.09
CA ALA A 369 -5.99 -5.10 -21.81
C ALA A 369 -6.64 -3.71 -21.89
N ARG A 370 -6.45 -2.97 -22.99
CA ARG A 370 -7.09 -1.66 -23.22
C ARG A 370 -8.61 -1.77 -23.46
N GLU A 371 -9.04 -2.77 -24.21
CA GLU A 371 -10.46 -3.02 -24.53
C GLU A 371 -11.22 -3.45 -23.26
N PHE A 372 -10.59 -4.30 -22.45
CA PHE A 372 -11.15 -4.83 -21.21
C PHE A 372 -10.91 -3.94 -19.98
N ALA A 373 -10.11 -2.88 -20.09
CA ALA A 373 -9.91 -1.93 -19.01
C ALA A 373 -11.26 -1.34 -18.53
N SER A 374 -12.16 -1.00 -19.45
CA SER A 374 -13.49 -0.50 -19.10
C SER A 374 -14.31 -1.55 -18.36
N PHE A 375 -14.25 -2.81 -18.80
CA PHE A 375 -14.93 -3.93 -18.16
C PHE A 375 -14.54 -4.09 -16.67
N THR A 376 -13.24 -4.21 -16.38
CA THR A 376 -12.73 -4.32 -14.99
C THR A 376 -13.11 -3.10 -14.15
N SER A 377 -13.09 -1.91 -14.77
CA SER A 377 -13.49 -0.66 -14.11
C SER A 377 -14.98 -0.68 -13.71
N MET A 378 -15.85 -1.24 -14.54
CA MET A 378 -17.29 -1.36 -14.24
C MET A 378 -17.57 -2.36 -13.11
N LEU A 379 -16.88 -3.50 -13.08
CA LEU A 379 -17.02 -4.45 -11.98
C LEU A 379 -16.55 -3.86 -10.64
N ASN A 380 -15.47 -3.08 -10.66
CA ASN A 380 -15.03 -2.32 -9.48
C ASN A 380 -16.06 -1.26 -9.04
N ASN A 381 -16.74 -0.62 -9.98
CA ASN A 381 -17.84 0.29 -9.65
C ASN A 381 -19.03 -0.47 -9.02
N ASN A 382 -19.37 -1.66 -9.52
CA ASN A 382 -20.40 -2.50 -8.90
C ASN A 382 -20.02 -2.91 -7.47
N LEU A 383 -18.75 -3.23 -7.20
CA LEU A 383 -18.25 -3.47 -5.83
C LEU A 383 -18.44 -2.25 -4.91
N MET A 384 -18.13 -1.05 -5.41
CA MET A 384 -18.34 0.18 -4.67
C MET A 384 -19.83 0.43 -4.40
N ALA A 385 -20.70 0.23 -5.39
CA ALA A 385 -22.14 0.37 -5.24
C ALA A 385 -22.70 -0.63 -4.21
N ALA A 386 -22.27 -1.89 -4.27
CA ALA A 386 -22.63 -2.91 -3.27
C ALA A 386 -22.14 -2.54 -1.86
N ALA A 387 -20.93 -1.98 -1.73
CA ALA A 387 -20.41 -1.53 -0.44
C ALA A 387 -21.19 -0.34 0.12
N LYS A 388 -21.61 0.62 -0.72
CA LYS A 388 -22.48 1.74 -0.33
C LYS A 388 -23.86 1.26 0.09
N ARG A 389 -24.41 0.27 -0.63
CA ARG A 389 -25.71 -0.35 -0.33
C ARG A 389 -25.70 -1.13 0.98
N TYR A 390 -24.63 -1.90 1.22
CA TYR A 390 -24.49 -2.76 2.39
C TYR A 390 -23.29 -2.33 3.24
N PRO A 391 -23.29 -1.14 3.88
CA PRO A 391 -22.10 -0.57 4.55
C PRO A 391 -21.58 -1.43 5.70
N ASN A 392 -22.47 -2.19 6.34
CA ASN A 392 -22.14 -3.09 7.45
C ASN A 392 -21.80 -4.52 7.02
N GLY A 393 -21.86 -4.83 5.72
CA GLY A 393 -21.56 -6.15 5.18
C GLY A 393 -20.12 -6.62 5.42
N ARG A 394 -19.81 -7.81 4.90
CA ARG A 394 -18.49 -8.43 4.98
C ARG A 394 -17.40 -7.53 4.40
N ARG A 395 -16.21 -7.58 5.01
CA ARG A 395 -15.04 -6.82 4.55
C ARG A 395 -14.63 -7.31 3.16
N ILE A 396 -14.38 -6.36 2.27
CA ILE A 396 -13.86 -6.63 0.92
C ILE A 396 -12.43 -6.11 0.82
N ARG A 397 -11.52 -6.94 0.32
CA ARG A 397 -10.16 -6.54 -0.05
C ARG A 397 -9.98 -6.57 -1.56
N LEU A 398 -9.61 -5.42 -2.12
CA LEU A 398 -9.24 -5.27 -3.52
C LEU A 398 -7.73 -5.50 -3.67
N ILE A 399 -7.32 -6.50 -4.44
CA ILE A 399 -5.92 -6.79 -4.73
C ILE A 399 -5.66 -6.43 -6.19
N VAL A 400 -4.88 -5.38 -6.41
CA VAL A 400 -4.73 -4.78 -7.73
C VAL A 400 -3.29 -4.85 -8.21
N ASP A 401 -2.90 -5.99 -8.79
CA ASP A 401 -1.52 -6.25 -9.22
C ASP A 401 -1.03 -5.25 -10.29
N GLU A 402 -1.93 -4.76 -11.15
CA GLU A 402 -1.60 -3.78 -12.18
C GLU A 402 -2.58 -2.60 -12.18
N PHE A 403 -2.49 -1.78 -11.14
CA PHE A 403 -3.41 -0.66 -10.91
C PHE A 403 -3.47 0.35 -12.07
N LEU A 404 -2.41 0.42 -12.89
CA LEU A 404 -2.35 1.32 -14.04
C LEU A 404 -3.07 0.81 -15.29
N ASN A 405 -3.72 -0.36 -15.27
CA ASN A 405 -4.40 -0.91 -16.45
C ASN A 405 -5.90 -0.61 -16.52
N PHE A 406 -6.57 -0.31 -15.41
CA PHE A 406 -8.00 0.07 -15.40
C PHE A 406 -8.24 1.36 -14.61
N LYS A 407 -9.39 2.00 -14.78
CA LYS A 407 -9.70 3.31 -14.23
C LYS A 407 -10.75 3.21 -13.14
N PHE A 408 -10.77 4.24 -12.30
CA PHE A 408 -11.89 4.55 -11.41
C PHE A 408 -12.50 5.86 -11.88
N ALA A 409 -13.77 6.11 -11.55
CA ALA A 409 -14.44 7.36 -11.88
C ALA A 409 -13.78 8.54 -11.14
N ASP A 410 -13.63 8.42 -9.81
CA ASP A 410 -12.90 9.35 -8.97
C ASP A 410 -12.22 8.59 -7.82
N ILE A 411 -11.03 8.06 -8.08
CA ILE A 411 -10.31 7.24 -7.09
C ILE A 411 -10.03 7.98 -5.77
N ALA A 412 -9.84 9.29 -5.81
CA ALA A 412 -9.55 10.06 -4.59
C ALA A 412 -10.78 10.09 -3.67
N SER A 413 -11.96 10.37 -4.24
CA SER A 413 -13.23 10.31 -3.51
C SER A 413 -13.61 8.87 -3.13
N ASP A 414 -13.34 7.91 -4.01
CA ASP A 414 -13.60 6.49 -3.75
C ASP A 414 -12.77 5.99 -2.56
N LEU A 415 -11.49 6.36 -2.44
CA LEU A 415 -10.63 5.97 -1.31
C LEU A 415 -11.13 6.52 0.03
N GLU A 416 -11.60 7.77 0.05
CA GLU A 416 -12.22 8.36 1.23
C GLU A 416 -13.47 7.56 1.65
N THR A 417 -14.30 7.21 0.67
CA THR A 417 -15.52 6.44 0.88
C THR A 417 -15.23 5.00 1.34
N MET A 418 -14.28 4.31 0.70
CA MET A 418 -13.88 2.93 1.02
C MET A 418 -13.50 2.76 2.50
N ARG A 419 -12.85 3.78 3.09
CA ARG A 419 -12.40 3.78 4.48
C ARG A 419 -13.56 3.56 5.47
N GLY A 420 -14.75 4.07 5.16
CA GLY A 420 -15.97 3.92 5.97
C GLY A 420 -16.77 2.64 5.69
N LEU A 421 -16.51 1.96 4.57
CA LEU A 421 -17.37 0.87 4.07
C LEU A 421 -16.78 -0.54 4.24
N LYS A 422 -15.82 -0.70 5.16
CA LYS A 422 -15.07 -1.96 5.36
C LYS A 422 -14.45 -2.46 4.03
N MET A 423 -13.99 -1.53 3.20
CA MET A 423 -13.22 -1.85 2.00
C MET A 423 -11.75 -1.52 2.24
N THR A 424 -10.88 -2.40 1.76
CA THR A 424 -9.43 -2.22 1.81
C THR A 424 -8.85 -2.49 0.44
N ALA A 425 -7.72 -1.89 0.10
CA ALA A 425 -7.14 -2.00 -1.24
C ALA A 425 -5.62 -2.02 -1.22
N ASP A 426 -5.04 -2.92 -2.00
CA ASP A 426 -3.60 -3.03 -2.22
C ASP A 426 -3.28 -2.71 -3.67
N PHE A 427 -2.65 -1.56 -3.89
CA PHE A 427 -2.28 -1.08 -5.22
C PHE A 427 -0.84 -1.41 -5.53
N TYR A 428 -0.61 -2.22 -6.56
CA TYR A 428 0.72 -2.53 -7.06
C TYR A 428 0.96 -1.77 -8.37
N ILE A 429 2.06 -1.01 -8.40
CA ILE A 429 2.48 -0.20 -9.55
C ILE A 429 3.94 -0.49 -9.90
N GLN A 430 4.27 -0.32 -11.18
CA GLN A 430 5.64 -0.45 -11.67
C GLN A 430 6.42 0.87 -11.63
N SER A 431 5.70 2.00 -11.65
CA SER A 431 6.30 3.34 -11.69
C SER A 431 5.30 4.38 -11.22
N PHE A 432 5.73 5.24 -10.29
CA PHE A 432 4.96 6.40 -9.86
C PHE A 432 4.72 7.40 -11.00
N SER A 433 5.66 7.56 -11.94
CA SER A 433 5.48 8.41 -13.12
C SER A 433 4.32 7.90 -14.00
N GLY A 434 4.13 6.58 -14.08
CA GLY A 434 2.97 5.97 -14.74
C GLY A 434 1.65 6.32 -14.05
N LEU A 435 1.64 6.38 -12.72
CA LEU A 435 0.50 6.84 -11.93
C LEU A 435 0.14 8.29 -12.23
N VAL A 436 1.14 9.18 -12.22
CA VAL A 436 0.98 10.60 -12.57
C VAL A 436 0.47 10.78 -14.00
N ARG A 437 0.98 10.01 -14.96
CA ARG A 437 0.51 10.06 -16.36
C ARG A 437 -0.96 9.66 -16.47
N LYS A 438 -1.40 8.70 -15.67
CA LYS A 438 -2.76 8.16 -15.75
C LYS A 438 -3.81 9.02 -15.05
N TYR A 439 -3.51 9.50 -13.84
CA TYR A 439 -4.47 10.19 -12.98
C TYR A 439 -4.17 11.70 -12.80
N GLY A 440 -3.03 12.18 -13.30
CA GLY A 440 -2.57 13.54 -13.03
C GLY A 440 -1.80 13.64 -11.70
N LYS A 441 -1.10 14.77 -11.51
CA LYS A 441 -0.24 14.99 -10.34
C LYS A 441 -1.02 15.04 -9.03
N GLU A 442 -2.13 15.77 -9.01
CA GLU A 442 -2.96 15.97 -7.82
C GLU A 442 -3.56 14.65 -7.32
N THR A 443 -4.21 13.89 -8.20
CA THR A 443 -4.79 12.59 -7.84
C THR A 443 -3.72 11.57 -7.47
N ALA A 444 -2.56 11.55 -8.15
CA ALA A 444 -1.46 10.65 -7.77
C ALA A 444 -0.91 10.97 -6.36
N ALA A 445 -0.81 12.24 -6.00
CA ALA A 445 -0.44 12.66 -4.65
C ALA A 445 -1.50 12.24 -3.63
N ALA A 446 -2.79 12.45 -3.93
CA ALA A 446 -3.89 12.03 -3.07
C ALA A 446 -3.87 10.51 -2.81
N ILE A 447 -3.70 9.68 -3.86
CA ILE A 447 -3.58 8.22 -3.73
C ILE A 447 -2.41 7.87 -2.79
N ASN A 448 -1.26 8.50 -2.99
CA ASN A 448 -0.10 8.30 -2.12
C ASN A 448 -0.42 8.68 -0.66
N ASP A 449 -1.12 9.78 -0.42
CA ASP A 449 -1.42 10.26 0.93
C ASP A 449 -2.46 9.42 1.66
N TYR A 450 -3.45 8.87 0.93
CA TYR A 450 -4.44 7.93 1.47
C TYR A 450 -3.83 6.56 1.84
N CYS A 451 -2.73 6.16 1.21
CA CYS A 451 -2.08 4.87 1.50
C CYS A 451 -1.29 4.92 2.81
N ASP A 452 -1.80 4.27 3.85
CA ASP A 452 -1.16 4.19 5.18
C ASP A 452 0.09 3.27 5.16
N LEU A 453 0.15 2.33 4.21
CA LEU A 453 1.29 1.44 3.95
C LEU A 453 1.91 1.76 2.57
N LYS A 454 3.22 1.98 2.52
CA LYS A 454 3.95 2.21 1.27
C LYS A 454 5.18 1.31 1.19
N ILE A 455 5.37 0.65 0.06
CA ILE A 455 6.48 -0.28 -0.17
C ILE A 455 7.24 0.14 -1.42
N TYR A 456 8.56 0.31 -1.31
CA TYR A 456 9.44 0.71 -2.40
C TYR A 456 10.56 -0.30 -2.58
N ALA A 457 10.62 -0.96 -3.74
CA ALA A 457 11.69 -1.91 -4.05
C ALA A 457 12.14 -1.80 -5.51
N GLY A 458 13.45 -2.01 -5.75
CA GLY A 458 14.01 -2.04 -7.09
C GLY A 458 13.72 -0.77 -7.92
N LEU A 459 13.92 0.41 -7.34
CA LEU A 459 13.68 1.69 -8.03
C LEU A 459 14.57 1.84 -9.26
N ASN A 460 14.06 2.43 -10.33
CA ASN A 460 14.80 2.66 -11.59
C ASN A 460 14.95 4.15 -11.96
N SER A 461 14.45 5.06 -11.13
CA SER A 461 14.48 6.51 -11.37
C SER A 461 15.18 7.22 -10.22
N TYR A 462 16.15 8.07 -10.54
CA TYR A 462 16.85 8.89 -9.55
C TYR A 462 15.90 9.88 -8.85
N GLU A 463 14.93 10.45 -9.56
CA GLU A 463 13.93 11.33 -8.96
C GLU A 463 13.12 10.57 -7.90
N ARG A 464 12.77 9.32 -8.18
CA ARG A 464 12.04 8.49 -7.22
C ARG A 464 12.91 8.06 -6.04
N ALA A 465 14.17 7.67 -6.29
CA ALA A 465 15.13 7.35 -5.24
C ALA A 465 15.39 8.55 -4.33
N LYS A 466 15.47 9.76 -4.90
CA LYS A 466 15.54 11.01 -4.14
C LYS A 466 14.31 11.21 -3.27
N ALA A 467 13.10 11.02 -3.81
CA ALA A 467 11.87 11.14 -3.02
C ALA A 467 11.83 10.14 -1.84
N VAL A 468 12.27 8.89 -2.04
CA VAL A 468 12.37 7.90 -0.95
C VAL A 468 13.45 8.30 0.07
N SER A 469 14.62 8.78 -0.37
CA SER A 469 15.66 9.32 0.51
C SER A 469 15.19 10.54 1.32
N ASP A 470 14.37 11.41 0.72
CA ASP A 470 13.70 12.53 1.40
C ASP A 470 12.73 12.03 2.48
N MET A 471 11.93 10.99 2.18
CA MET A 471 11.03 10.36 3.16
C MET A 471 11.79 9.72 4.33
N LEU A 472 12.98 9.15 4.10
CA LEU A 472 13.82 8.57 5.16
C LEU A 472 14.44 9.64 6.07
N SER A 473 14.59 10.88 5.58
CA SER A 473 15.11 12.04 6.33
C SER A 473 16.57 11.88 6.81
N ASP A 474 17.04 12.90 7.54
CA ASP A 474 18.39 13.00 8.07
C ASP A 474 18.53 12.43 9.49
N MET A 475 19.65 11.76 9.74
CA MET A 475 20.10 11.27 11.03
C MET A 475 21.35 12.02 11.48
N THR A 476 21.56 12.09 12.79
CA THR A 476 22.78 12.69 13.37
C THR A 476 23.91 11.66 13.39
N VAL A 477 24.99 11.92 12.65
CA VAL A 477 26.20 11.10 12.67
C VAL A 477 27.32 11.87 13.36
N ARG A 478 28.04 11.15 14.23
CA ARG A 478 29.17 11.68 14.97
C ARG A 478 30.47 11.20 14.34
N SER A 479 31.31 12.14 13.92
CA SER A 479 32.70 11.89 13.53
C SER A 479 33.62 12.24 14.69
N GLN A 480 34.56 11.33 14.98
CA GLN A 480 35.63 11.55 15.96
C GLN A 480 36.94 11.72 15.20
N ASP A 481 37.47 12.93 15.19
CA ASP A 481 38.77 13.22 14.61
C ASP A 481 39.83 13.16 15.71
N TYR A 482 40.83 12.30 15.52
CA TYR A 482 41.97 12.15 16.42
C TYR A 482 43.15 12.96 15.88
N SER A 483 43.51 14.06 16.54
CA SER A 483 44.72 14.83 16.20
C SER A 483 45.85 14.47 17.17
N HIS A 484 46.96 13.96 16.64
CA HIS A 484 48.18 13.70 17.42
C HIS A 484 49.10 14.92 17.35
N LYS A 485 49.48 15.47 18.50
CA LYS A 485 50.62 16.40 18.64
C LYS A 485 51.80 15.68 19.28
N LEU A 486 53.01 16.16 19.01
CA LEU A 486 54.30 15.56 19.41
C LEU A 486 54.55 15.43 20.94
N HIS A 487 53.69 15.97 21.82
CA HIS A 487 53.84 15.84 23.27
C HIS A 487 52.74 14.94 23.89
N PRO A 488 53.06 14.05 24.86
CA PRO A 488 52.19 12.95 25.28
C PRO A 488 50.97 13.35 26.14
N ASP A 489 50.87 14.60 26.60
CA ASP A 489 49.95 14.96 27.69
C ASP A 489 48.60 15.56 27.28
N ASP A 490 48.33 15.82 25.99
CA ASP A 490 47.02 16.36 25.57
C ASP A 490 46.50 15.70 24.28
N LEU A 491 45.79 14.57 24.45
CA LEU A 491 44.91 14.02 23.40
C LEU A 491 43.68 14.92 23.26
N ASN A 492 43.66 15.76 22.21
CA ASN A 492 42.46 16.52 21.86
C ASN A 492 41.52 15.65 21.02
N VAL A 493 40.48 15.11 21.64
CA VAL A 493 39.38 14.39 20.97
C VAL A 493 38.33 15.42 20.56
N SER A 494 38.37 15.84 19.30
CA SER A 494 37.29 16.67 18.77
C SER A 494 36.20 15.78 18.20
N SER A 495 34.99 15.99 18.70
CA SER A 495 33.79 15.27 18.29
C SER A 495 32.88 16.25 17.56
N LYS A 496 32.57 15.96 16.30
CA LYS A 496 31.62 16.76 15.52
C LYS A 496 30.43 15.92 15.14
N GLU A 497 29.25 16.49 15.35
CA GLU A 497 28.00 15.94 14.85
C GLU A 497 27.65 16.63 13.54
N HIS A 498 27.13 15.87 12.58
CA HIS A 498 26.66 16.39 11.30
C HIS A 498 25.44 15.58 10.84
N ALA A 499 24.60 16.21 10.02
CA ALA A 499 23.48 15.54 9.37
C ALA A 499 24.00 14.58 8.29
N ARG A 500 23.47 13.36 8.27
CA ARG A 500 23.61 12.40 7.17
C ARG A 500 22.26 11.81 6.86
N ARG A 501 21.92 11.66 5.59
CA ARG A 501 20.73 10.90 5.19
C ARG A 501 20.80 9.47 5.72
N LEU A 502 19.67 8.94 6.19
CA LEU A 502 19.60 7.54 6.60
C LEU A 502 20.01 6.60 5.45
N MET A 503 19.60 6.96 4.23
CA MET A 503 20.11 6.40 2.98
C MET A 503 20.10 7.48 1.90
N THR A 504 21.20 7.65 1.19
CA THR A 504 21.31 8.62 0.10
C THR A 504 20.50 8.19 -1.13
N PRO A 505 20.18 9.10 -2.07
CA PRO A 505 19.49 8.72 -3.30
C PRO A 505 20.26 7.66 -4.12
N ASP A 506 21.59 7.73 -4.14
CA ASP A 506 22.45 6.75 -4.82
C ASP A 506 22.40 5.38 -4.14
N GLU A 507 22.56 5.32 -2.81
CA GLU A 507 22.41 4.08 -2.04
C GLU A 507 21.01 3.47 -2.20
N THR A 508 19.96 4.32 -2.27
CA THR A 508 18.57 3.88 -2.47
C THR A 508 18.36 3.29 -3.87
N LEU A 509 18.99 3.87 -4.89
CA LEU A 509 18.93 3.37 -6.26
C LEU A 509 19.74 2.07 -6.44
N ALA A 510 20.84 1.93 -5.70
CA ALA A 510 21.70 0.75 -5.70
C ALA A 510 21.20 -0.40 -4.80
N MET A 511 20.03 -0.25 -4.17
CA MET A 511 19.43 -1.31 -3.33
C MET A 511 19.24 -2.61 -4.11
N SER A 512 19.44 -3.73 -3.42
CA SER A 512 19.20 -5.05 -4.00
C SER A 512 17.72 -5.23 -4.36
N LYS A 513 17.44 -6.02 -5.40
CA LYS A 513 16.08 -6.30 -5.90
C LYS A 513 15.19 -7.05 -4.91
N ASP A 514 15.79 -7.66 -3.89
CA ASP A 514 15.13 -8.35 -2.80
C ASP A 514 15.05 -7.51 -1.52
N GLU A 515 15.49 -6.25 -1.52
CA GLU A 515 15.30 -5.31 -0.41
C GLU A 515 14.21 -4.29 -0.73
N ALA A 516 13.41 -3.94 0.28
CA ALA A 516 12.38 -2.93 0.19
C ALA A 516 12.40 -1.99 1.39
N TRP A 517 12.15 -0.71 1.13
CA TRP A 517 11.75 0.22 2.18
C TRP A 517 10.24 0.17 2.37
N VAL A 518 9.84 -0.05 3.61
CA VAL A 518 8.43 -0.12 4.03
C VAL A 518 8.14 1.02 4.99
N PHE A 519 7.12 1.80 4.67
CA PHE A 519 6.64 2.91 5.46
C PHE A 519 5.23 2.59 5.94
N VAL A 520 5.02 2.67 7.25
CA VAL A 520 3.72 2.51 7.89
C VAL A 520 3.41 3.79 8.65
N LYS A 521 2.22 4.34 8.47
CA LYS A 521 1.80 5.55 9.18
C LYS A 521 1.92 5.40 10.69
N GLY A 522 2.60 6.35 11.32
CA GLY A 522 2.84 6.35 12.77
C GLY A 522 3.97 5.43 13.24
N LEU A 523 4.74 4.83 12.32
CA LEU A 523 5.91 4.00 12.63
C LEU A 523 7.14 4.50 11.87
N ARG A 524 8.33 4.29 12.44
CA ARG A 524 9.60 4.56 11.74
C ARG A 524 9.72 3.65 10.50
N PRO A 525 10.42 4.07 9.43
CA PRO A 525 10.58 3.23 8.24
C PRO A 525 11.34 1.95 8.59
N MET A 526 11.07 0.87 7.88
CA MET A 526 11.76 -0.41 8.06
C MET A 526 12.27 -0.93 6.74
N ARG A 527 13.44 -1.56 6.78
CA ARG A 527 14.00 -2.26 5.64
C ARG A 527 13.72 -3.75 5.77
N LEU A 528 13.03 -4.30 4.78
CA LEU A 528 12.65 -5.71 4.75
C LEU A 528 13.28 -6.41 3.55
N LYS A 529 13.60 -7.69 3.72
CA LYS A 529 13.93 -8.58 2.61
C LYS A 529 12.65 -9.21 2.05
N LEU A 530 12.35 -8.92 0.79
CA LEU A 530 11.29 -9.56 0.04
C LEU A 530 11.73 -10.96 -0.38
N ILE A 531 10.92 -11.95 -0.04
CA ILE A 531 11.11 -13.35 -0.43
C ILE A 531 9.93 -13.80 -1.26
N HIS A 532 10.11 -14.82 -2.08
CA HIS A 532 9.01 -15.35 -2.91
C HIS A 532 8.24 -16.45 -2.18
N TYR A 533 7.00 -16.73 -2.61
CA TYR A 533 6.13 -17.73 -1.98
C TYR A 533 6.79 -19.12 -1.84
N GLY A 534 7.66 -19.50 -2.79
CA GLY A 534 8.43 -20.75 -2.77
C GLY A 534 9.41 -20.94 -1.59
N GLU A 535 9.64 -19.89 -0.80
CA GLU A 535 10.46 -19.92 0.43
C GLU A 535 9.60 -20.03 1.71
N VAL A 536 8.27 -20.05 1.61
CA VAL A 536 7.35 -19.96 2.76
C VAL A 536 6.39 -21.15 2.77
N SER A 537 6.33 -21.86 3.90
CA SER A 537 5.31 -22.89 4.14
C SER A 537 4.05 -22.23 4.71
N PRO A 538 2.82 -22.63 4.32
CA PRO A 538 2.48 -23.74 3.43
C PRO A 538 2.45 -23.39 1.93
N TRP A 539 2.70 -22.14 1.54
CA TRP A 539 2.53 -21.70 0.15
C TRP A 539 3.35 -22.49 -0.87
N ARG A 540 4.61 -22.80 -0.53
CA ARG A 540 5.51 -23.63 -1.34
C ARG A 540 5.09 -25.10 -1.40
N ASP A 541 4.29 -25.57 -0.45
CA ASP A 541 3.95 -26.98 -0.25
C ASP A 541 2.66 -27.35 -1.01
N GLY A 542 2.61 -27.00 -2.29
CA GLY A 542 1.51 -27.36 -3.21
C GLY A 542 0.32 -26.41 -3.20
N TRP A 543 0.39 -25.26 -2.51
CA TRP A 543 -0.68 -24.27 -2.55
C TRP A 543 -0.67 -23.43 -3.83
N VAL A 544 0.50 -23.21 -4.41
CA VAL A 544 0.66 -22.45 -5.66
C VAL A 544 0.87 -23.43 -6.80
N ALA A 545 -0.04 -23.41 -7.77
CA ALA A 545 0.04 -24.23 -8.98
C ALA A 545 1.03 -23.65 -10.00
N ASP A 546 1.21 -24.36 -11.13
CA ASP A 546 2.06 -23.94 -12.24
C ASP A 546 1.61 -22.58 -12.79
N ASN A 547 2.57 -21.70 -13.06
CA ASN A 547 2.31 -20.45 -13.76
C ASN A 547 2.13 -20.76 -15.26
N PRO A 548 1.01 -20.35 -15.90
CA PRO A 548 0.75 -20.62 -17.31
C PRO A 548 1.73 -19.94 -18.28
N LEU A 549 2.44 -18.90 -17.84
CA LEU A 549 3.38 -18.10 -18.61
C LEU A 549 4.84 -18.47 -18.31
N GLU A 550 5.16 -18.76 -17.05
CA GLU A 550 6.53 -18.95 -16.57
C GLU A 550 6.88 -20.41 -16.23
N GLY A 551 5.89 -21.31 -16.18
CA GLY A 551 6.08 -22.74 -15.93
C GLY A 551 5.95 -23.15 -14.45
N PRO A 552 6.71 -24.15 -13.98
CA PRO A 552 6.47 -24.79 -12.68
C PRO A 552 6.67 -23.83 -11.49
N PRO A 553 6.04 -24.10 -10.34
CA PRO A 553 6.11 -23.23 -9.18
C PRO A 553 7.53 -23.15 -8.61
N LEU A 554 7.85 -21.98 -8.06
CA LEU A 554 9.15 -21.72 -7.45
C LEU A 554 9.35 -22.60 -6.22
N LYS A 555 10.53 -23.20 -6.10
CA LYS A 555 10.94 -24.00 -4.94
C LYS A 555 12.29 -23.54 -4.41
N ALA A 556 12.32 -23.22 -3.13
CA ALA A 556 13.52 -22.87 -2.38
C ALA A 556 13.46 -23.47 -0.96
N PRO A 557 14.57 -23.50 -0.20
CA PRO A 557 14.53 -23.92 1.21
C PRO A 557 13.54 -23.07 2.00
N THR A 558 12.73 -23.72 2.84
CA THR A 558 11.78 -23.03 3.71
C THR A 558 12.52 -22.10 4.67
N ARG A 559 12.19 -20.81 4.65
CA ARG A 559 12.72 -19.84 5.61
C ARG A 559 11.87 -19.73 6.88
N PHE A 560 10.55 -19.82 6.74
CA PHE A 560 9.62 -19.90 7.85
C PHE A 560 8.30 -20.55 7.43
N GLY A 561 7.54 -21.01 8.41
CA GLY A 561 6.18 -21.50 8.24
C GLY A 561 5.16 -20.53 8.82
N ILE A 562 4.00 -20.44 8.18
CA ILE A 562 2.82 -19.76 8.70
C ILE A 562 1.84 -20.83 9.15
N GLU A 563 1.56 -20.87 10.45
CA GLU A 563 0.48 -21.68 10.97
C GLU A 563 -0.82 -20.87 10.86
N TYR A 564 -1.64 -21.25 9.89
CA TYR A 564 -3.03 -20.84 9.86
C TYR A 564 -3.76 -21.78 10.82
N GLY A 565 -4.38 -21.25 11.87
CA GLY A 565 -5.23 -22.08 12.74
C GLY A 565 -6.28 -22.81 11.91
N GLU A 566 -6.75 -23.97 12.38
CA GLU A 566 -7.86 -24.68 11.73
C GLU A 566 -8.99 -23.69 11.49
N THR A 567 -9.42 -23.55 10.23
CA THR A 567 -10.58 -22.75 9.85
C THR A 567 -11.78 -23.34 10.57
N SER A 568 -12.08 -22.86 11.77
CA SER A 568 -13.32 -23.17 12.46
C SER A 568 -14.44 -22.62 11.59
N ASP A 569 -15.29 -23.51 11.07
CA ASP A 569 -16.53 -23.17 10.39
C ASP A 569 -17.26 -22.06 11.17
N ALA A 570 -17.33 -20.86 10.58
CA ALA A 570 -17.95 -19.68 11.17
C ALA A 570 -18.81 -18.93 10.15
#